data_AF-A0A7V9JXU7-F1
#
_entry.id   AF-A0A7V9JXU7-F1
#
_cell.length_a   1.000
_cell.length_b   1.000
_cell.length_c   1.000
_cell.angle_alpha   90.00
_cell.angle_beta   90.00
_cell.angle_gamma   90.00
#
_symmetry.space_group_name_H-M   'P 1'
#
loop_
_entity.id
_entity.type
_entity.pdbx_description
1 polymer ?
#
loop_
_entity_poly.entity_id
_entity_poly.type
_entity_poly.pdbx_seq_one_letter_code
_entity_poly.pdbx_strand_id
1 'polypeptide(L)'
;AEVVTAVDCRYEGQSHELTVPTVAAFPAEHERRNGYIRPGAAVEVIALRASARLASPVAVLDLPPVERTAATGPAVLAEPDCTIWVPDGWTAAPGEAGALILRRSGATR
;
A
#
# COMPACT_ATOMS: atom_id res chain seq x y z
N ALA A 1 6.87 7.23 19.80
CA ALA A 1 6.21 6.05 19.21
C ALA A 1 4.74 6.39 19.07
N GLU A 2 4.18 6.26 17.88
CA GLU A 2 2.75 6.41 17.66
C GLU A 2 2.09 5.05 17.91
N VAL A 3 1.07 5.00 18.77
CA VAL A 3 0.31 3.77 19.02
C VAL A 3 -1.11 3.97 18.54
N VAL A 4 -1.56 3.08 17.66
CA VAL A 4 -2.94 3.04 17.15
C VAL A 4 -3.59 1.76 17.67
N THR A 5 -4.79 1.89 18.22
CA THR A 5 -5.61 0.76 18.66
C THR A 5 -6.77 0.51 17.71
N ALA A 6 -7.22 -0.73 17.67
CA ALA A 6 -8.41 -1.14 16.93
C ALA A 6 -9.08 -2.32 17.64
N VAL A 7 -10.28 -2.65 17.21
CA VAL A 7 -11.05 -3.80 17.70
C VAL A 7 -11.56 -4.62 16.53
N ASP A 8 -11.50 -5.93 16.66
CA ASP A 8 -12.14 -6.84 15.72
C ASP A 8 -13.56 -7.09 16.18
N CYS A 9 -14.52 -6.73 15.33
CA CYS A 9 -15.95 -6.83 15.63
C CYS A 9 -16.64 -7.69 14.58
N ARG A 10 -17.70 -8.38 15.00
CA ARG A 10 -18.64 -9.06 14.11
C ARG A 10 -20.04 -8.95 14.68
N TYR A 11 -21.07 -9.15 13.86
CA TYR A 11 -22.41 -9.41 14.39
C TYR A 11 -22.47 -10.82 14.98
N GLU A 12 -23.31 -11.02 15.99
CA GLU A 12 -23.62 -12.36 16.53
C GLU A 12 -23.95 -13.35 15.41
N GLY A 13 -23.35 -14.55 15.49
CA GLY A 13 -23.52 -15.63 14.51
C GLY A 13 -22.81 -15.41 13.17
N GLN A 14 -22.09 -14.30 12.97
CA GLN A 14 -21.29 -14.06 11.78
C GLN A 14 -19.95 -14.83 11.85
N SER A 15 -19.50 -15.38 10.73
CA SER A 15 -18.26 -16.19 10.68
C SER A 15 -16.97 -15.38 10.57
N HIS A 16 -17.03 -14.11 10.16
CA HIS A 16 -15.86 -13.27 9.92
C HIS A 16 -15.99 -11.91 10.59
N GLU A 17 -14.90 -11.45 11.17
CA GLU A 17 -14.72 -10.16 11.80
C GLU A 17 -14.23 -9.06 10.85
N LEU A 18 -14.47 -7.81 11.25
CA LEU A 18 -13.92 -6.60 10.66
C LEU A 18 -13.12 -5.83 11.73
N THR A 19 -11.91 -5.40 11.37
CA THR A 19 -11.10 -4.51 12.21
C THR A 19 -11.57 -3.07 12.05
N VAL A 20 -11.97 -2.44 13.15
CA VAL A 20 -12.47 -1.06 13.20
C VAL A 20 -11.83 -0.28 14.36
N PRO A 21 -11.74 1.06 14.28
CA PRO A 21 -11.09 1.86 15.33
C PRO A 21 -11.85 1.79 16.68
N THR A 22 -13.17 1.64 16.63
CA THR A 22 -14.03 1.48 17.83
C THR A 22 -15.22 0.59 17.50
N VAL A 23 -15.85 0.00 18.52
CA VAL A 23 -17.08 -0.79 18.35
C VAL A 23 -18.19 0.03 17.67
N ALA A 24 -18.30 1.32 17.99
CA ALA A 24 -19.29 2.21 17.39
C ALA A 24 -19.09 2.45 15.88
N ALA A 25 -17.86 2.28 15.37
CA ALA A 25 -17.55 2.40 13.94
C ALA A 25 -17.91 1.14 13.14
N PHE A 26 -18.17 0.00 13.81
CA PHE A 26 -18.45 -1.28 13.16
C PHE A 26 -19.62 -1.24 12.18
N PRO A 27 -20.82 -0.69 12.50
CA PRO A 27 -21.95 -0.72 11.58
C PRO A 27 -21.66 -0.03 10.24
N ALA A 28 -21.04 1.15 10.27
CA ALA A 28 -20.71 1.90 9.05
C ALA A 28 -19.66 1.17 8.19
N GLU A 29 -18.64 0.57 8.81
CA GLU A 29 -17.64 -0.21 8.08
C GLU A 29 -18.23 -1.52 7.53
N HIS A 30 -19.11 -2.17 8.28
CA HIS A 30 -19.81 -3.36 7.83
C HIS A 30 -20.71 -3.04 6.63
N GLU A 31 -21.41 -1.91 6.63
CA GLU A 31 -22.17 -1.45 5.46
C GLU A 31 -21.27 -1.13 4.27
N ARG A 32 -20.17 -0.41 4.48
CA ARG A 32 -19.22 -0.06 3.42
C ARG A 32 -18.60 -1.30 2.75
N ARG A 33 -18.25 -2.32 3.53
CA ARG A 33 -17.56 -3.52 3.03
C ARG A 33 -18.51 -4.62 2.56
N ASN A 34 -19.64 -4.80 3.24
CA ASN A 34 -20.57 -5.92 3.01
C ASN A 34 -21.95 -5.50 2.48
N GLY A 35 -22.23 -4.20 2.41
CA GLY A 35 -23.43 -3.64 1.79
C GLY A 35 -24.68 -3.54 2.69
N TYR A 36 -24.57 -3.81 3.99
CA TYR A 36 -25.70 -3.71 4.91
C TYR A 36 -25.28 -3.49 6.37
N ILE A 37 -26.23 -3.06 7.20
CA ILE A 37 -26.19 -3.12 8.67
C ILE A 37 -27.22 -4.14 9.19
N ARG A 38 -27.03 -4.64 10.41
CA ARG A 38 -28.05 -5.45 11.12
C ARG A 38 -28.56 -4.70 12.34
N PRO A 39 -29.64 -3.91 12.21
CA PRO A 39 -30.21 -3.17 13.33
C PRO A 39 -30.63 -4.14 14.45
N GLY A 40 -30.27 -3.83 15.69
CA GLY A 40 -30.62 -4.63 16.86
C GLY A 40 -29.81 -5.91 17.07
N ALA A 41 -28.96 -6.31 16.11
CA ALA A 41 -28.04 -7.43 16.32
C ALA A 41 -26.91 -7.05 17.28
N ALA A 42 -26.58 -7.93 18.22
CA ALA A 42 -25.44 -7.74 19.12
C ALA A 42 -24.13 -7.72 18.32
N VAL A 43 -23.23 -6.82 18.70
CA VAL A 43 -21.85 -6.78 18.19
C VAL A 43 -20.96 -7.55 19.16
N GLU A 44 -20.27 -8.56 18.66
CA GLU A 44 -19.27 -9.32 19.40
C GLU A 44 -17.89 -8.71 19.16
N VAL A 45 -17.18 -8.40 20.24
CA VAL A 45 -15.76 -8.02 20.19
C VAL A 45 -14.93 -9.28 20.30
N ILE A 46 -14.20 -9.60 19.24
CA ILE A 46 -13.42 -10.84 19.13
C ILE A 46 -11.99 -10.65 19.63
N ALA A 47 -11.38 -9.50 19.29
CA ALA A 47 -10.02 -9.17 19.69
C ALA A 47 -9.80 -7.67 19.86
N LEU A 48 -8.88 -7.32 20.75
CA LEU A 48 -8.29 -5.99 20.84
C LEU A 48 -6.97 -5.98 20.08
N ARG A 49 -6.72 -4.92 19.31
CA ARG A 49 -5.49 -4.74 18.53
C ARG A 49 -4.78 -3.46 18.97
N ALA A 50 -3.46 -3.52 19.04
CA ALA A 50 -2.59 -2.36 19.19
C ALA A 50 -1.41 -2.51 18.22
N SER A 51 -1.14 -1.44 17.45
CA SER A 51 0.04 -1.34 16.58
C SER A 51 0.84 -0.12 17.00
N ALA A 52 2.13 -0.34 17.28
CA ALA A 52 3.06 0.73 17.60
C ALA A 52 4.00 0.97 16.43
N ARG A 53 4.16 2.23 16.03
CA ARG A 53 5.09 2.68 15.00
C ARG A 53 6.17 3.55 15.62
N LEU A 54 7.41 3.26 15.27
CA LEU A 54 8.57 4.10 15.56
C LEU A 54 9.17 4.56 14.23
N ALA A 55 9.72 5.78 14.23
CA ALA A 55 10.49 6.24 13.09
C ALA A 55 11.68 5.29 12.89
N SER A 56 11.89 4.87 11.64
CA SER A 56 13.12 4.16 11.27
C SER A 56 14.31 5.07 11.53
N PRO A 57 15.42 4.57 12.10
CA PRO A 57 16.63 5.37 12.27
C PRO A 57 17.31 5.70 10.93
N VAL A 58 16.87 5.09 9.82
CA VAL A 58 17.37 5.31 8.47
C VAL A 58 16.18 5.65 7.56
N ALA A 59 16.22 6.79 6.89
CA ALA A 59 15.28 7.10 5.82
C ALA A 59 15.77 6.49 4.50
N VAL A 60 14.84 6.10 3.64
CA VAL A 60 15.16 5.54 2.31
C VAL A 60 15.98 6.51 1.46
N LEU A 61 15.76 7.82 1.65
CA LEU A 61 16.51 8.88 0.94
C LEU A 61 17.93 9.09 1.46
N ASP A 62 18.27 8.55 2.64
CA ASP A 62 19.62 8.61 3.21
C ASP A 62 20.49 7.42 2.77
N LEU A 63 19.92 6.48 2.00
CA LEU A 63 20.69 5.36 1.45
C LEU A 63 21.67 5.86 0.39
N PRO A 64 22.82 5.17 0.20
CA PRO A 64 23.76 5.52 -0.85
C PRO A 64 23.07 5.61 -2.22
N PRO A 65 23.43 6.62 -3.05
CA PRO A 65 22.80 6.79 -4.34
C PRO A 65 23.08 5.58 -5.24
N VAL A 66 22.06 5.14 -5.97
CA VAL A 66 22.21 4.17 -7.06
C VAL A 66 22.21 4.94 -8.37
N GLU A 67 23.30 4.87 -9.11
CA GLU A 67 23.37 5.45 -10.45
C GLU A 67 22.46 4.67 -11.39
N ARG A 68 21.53 5.38 -12.04
CA ARG A 68 20.62 4.82 -13.02
C ARG A 68 20.87 5.46 -14.38
N THR A 69 20.84 4.66 -15.42
CA THR A 69 20.99 5.14 -16.79
C THR A 69 19.63 5.46 -17.40
N ALA A 70 19.46 6.68 -17.91
CA ALA A 70 18.28 7.03 -18.68
C ALA A 70 18.29 6.34 -20.05
N ALA A 71 17.10 6.03 -20.60
CA ALA A 71 16.97 5.41 -21.92
C ALA A 71 15.66 5.80 -22.60
N THR A 72 15.67 5.82 -23.93
CA THR A 72 14.45 5.83 -24.75
C THR A 72 14.34 4.49 -25.43
N GLY A 73 13.18 3.86 -25.32
CA GLY A 73 12.94 2.56 -25.93
C GLY A 73 12.85 2.64 -27.46
N PRO A 74 13.06 1.51 -28.16
CA PRO A 74 13.37 0.18 -27.62
C PRO A 74 14.81 0.07 -27.10
N ALA A 75 14.98 -0.33 -25.82
CA ALA A 75 16.30 -0.46 -25.18
C ALA A 75 16.31 -1.49 -24.05
N VAL A 76 17.44 -2.18 -23.85
CA VAL A 76 17.68 -3.08 -22.70
C VAL A 76 18.73 -2.44 -21.81
N LEU A 77 18.42 -2.29 -20.52
CA LEU A 77 19.37 -1.88 -19.49
C LEU A 77 19.75 -3.10 -18.66
N ALA A 78 20.99 -3.56 -18.79
CA ALA A 78 21.54 -4.63 -17.98
C ALA A 78 22.16 -4.04 -16.70
N GLU A 79 21.67 -4.46 -15.55
CA GLU A 79 22.16 -4.05 -14.23
C GLU A 79 22.75 -5.28 -13.49
N PRO A 80 23.54 -5.07 -12.42
CA PRO A 80 24.18 -6.18 -11.71
C PRO A 80 23.20 -7.24 -11.16
N ASP A 81 21.98 -6.84 -10.81
CA ASP A 81 20.97 -7.68 -10.16
C ASP A 81 19.68 -7.87 -10.99
N CYS A 82 19.52 -7.13 -12.09
CA CYS A 82 18.34 -7.25 -12.94
C CYS A 82 18.59 -6.83 -14.40
N THR A 83 17.58 -7.05 -15.24
CA THR A 83 17.57 -6.57 -16.62
C THR A 83 16.25 -5.88 -16.89
N ILE A 84 16.32 -4.63 -17.32
CA ILE A 84 15.16 -3.77 -17.52
C ILE A 84 14.95 -3.58 -19.02
N TRP A 85 13.79 -4.01 -19.51
CA TRP A 85 13.35 -3.72 -20.87
C TRP A 85 12.59 -2.40 -20.92
N VAL A 86 13.02 -1.49 -21.79
CA VAL A 86 12.33 -0.23 -22.11
C VAL A 86 11.69 -0.40 -23.49
N PRO A 87 10.36 -0.62 -23.56
CA PRO A 87 9.68 -0.87 -24.83
C PRO A 87 9.66 0.35 -25.75
N ASP A 88 9.38 0.14 -27.03
CA ASP A 88 9.09 1.23 -27.97
C ASP A 88 7.96 2.15 -27.46
N GLY A 89 8.13 3.46 -27.64
CA GLY A 89 7.19 4.46 -27.09
C GLY A 89 7.27 4.63 -25.57
N TRP A 90 8.37 4.22 -24.93
CA TRP A 90 8.65 4.48 -23.52
C TRP A 90 9.98 5.20 -23.32
N THR A 91 10.06 5.95 -22.24
CA THR A 91 11.29 6.57 -21.73
C THR A 91 11.52 6.13 -20.29
N ALA A 92 12.76 5.81 -19.96
CA ALA A 92 13.23 5.54 -18.60
C ALA A 92 14.12 6.68 -18.13
N ALA A 93 13.90 7.18 -16.92
CA ALA A 93 14.72 8.24 -16.31
C ALA A 93 15.00 7.93 -14.84
N PRO A 94 16.17 8.33 -14.30
CA PRO A 94 16.46 8.24 -12.87
C PRO A 94 15.40 8.99 -12.04
N GLY A 95 14.96 8.37 -10.95
CA GLY A 95 14.10 8.97 -9.94
C GLY A 95 14.79 9.03 -8.58
N GLU A 96 14.08 9.56 -7.59
CA GLU A 96 14.54 9.57 -6.20
C GLU A 96 14.75 8.13 -5.68
N ALA A 97 15.49 8.01 -4.57
CA ALA A 97 15.79 6.74 -3.90
C ALA A 97 16.42 5.66 -4.81
N GLY A 98 17.10 6.07 -5.89
CA GLY A 98 17.71 5.13 -6.84
C GLY A 98 16.67 4.39 -7.70
N ALA A 99 15.45 4.91 -7.84
CA ALA A 99 14.44 4.34 -8.72
C ALA A 99 14.77 4.63 -10.20
N LEU A 100 14.32 3.75 -11.11
CA LEU A 100 14.23 4.03 -12.53
C LEU A 100 12.76 4.16 -12.92
N ILE A 101 12.34 5.35 -13.37
CA ILE A 101 10.95 5.65 -13.66
C ILE A 101 10.69 5.49 -15.16
N LEU A 102 9.89 4.49 -15.51
CA LEU A 102 9.42 4.28 -16.87
C LEU A 102 8.11 5.04 -17.09
N ARG A 103 8.08 5.87 -18.13
CA ARG A 103 6.89 6.56 -18.60
C ARG A 103 6.67 6.25 -20.06
N ARG A 104 5.41 6.07 -20.45
CA ARG A 104 5.04 6.04 -21.85
C ARG A 104 5.28 7.45 -22.40
N SER A 105 6.15 7.60 -23.40
CA SER A 105 6.22 8.85 -24.14
C SER A 105 4.87 9.02 -24.82
N GLY A 106 4.21 10.16 -24.60
CA GLY A 106 2.90 10.42 -25.19
C GLY A 106 2.99 10.16 -26.68
N ALA A 107 2.33 9.11 -27.16
CA ALA A 107 2.21 8.89 -28.58
C ALA A 107 1.38 10.04 -29.14
N THR A 108 1.94 10.80 -30.08
CA THR A 108 1.10 11.49 -31.06
C THR A 108 0.24 10.40 -31.69
N ARG A 109 -1.07 10.47 -31.41
CA ARG A 109 -2.07 9.51 -31.86
C ARG A 109 -2.16 9.46 -33.38
#